data_AF-A0AAJ2A382-F1
#
_entry.id   AF-A0AAJ2A382-F1
#
_cell.length_a   1.000
_cell.length_b   1.000
_cell.length_c   1.000
_cell.angle_alpha   90.00
_cell.angle_beta   90.00
_cell.angle_gamma   90.00
#
_symmetry.space_group_name_H-M   'P 1'
#
loop_
_entity.id
_entity.type
_entity.pdbx_description
1 polymer ?
#
loop_
_entity_poly.entity_id
_entity_poly.type
_entity_poly.pdbx_seq_one_letter_code
_entity_poly.pdbx_strand_id
1 'polypeptide(L)' 'MKVKTKRPVFHNGEVKTEFTTNEQHARELETKGLIDKPSTKPSEELVLEEKPVSKPKARNGG' A
#
# COMPACT_ATOMS: atom_id res chain seq x y z
N MET A 1 -2.40 -12.66 -1.00
CA MET A 1 -1.88 -12.00 -2.21
C MET A 1 -2.20 -10.51 -2.15
N LYS A 2 -1.20 -9.63 -2.25
CA LYS A 2 -1.44 -8.19 -2.33
C LYS A 2 -1.84 -7.84 -3.77
N VAL A 3 -2.93 -7.11 -3.94
CA VAL A 3 -3.43 -6.68 -5.26
C VAL A 3 -3.57 -5.17 -5.29
N LYS A 4 -3.41 -4.59 -6.49
CA LYS A 4 -3.61 -3.16 -6.76
C LYS A 4 -4.75 -2.99 -7.77
N THR A 5 -5.76 -2.25 -7.36
CA THR A 5 -6.94 -1.94 -8.17
C THR A 5 -6.73 -0.69 -9.01
N LYS A 6 -7.35 -0.66 -10.19
CA LYS A 6 -7.32 0.49 -11.10
C LYS A 6 -8.16 1.66 -10.60
N ARG A 7 -9.15 1.36 -9.74
CA ARG A 7 -10.07 2.32 -9.15
C ARG A 7 -10.13 2.09 -7.63
N PRO A 8 -10.33 3.12 -6.81
CA PRO A 8 -10.48 2.94 -5.37
C PRO A 8 -11.67 2.04 -5.06
N VAL A 9 -11.46 1.04 -4.20
CA VAL A 9 -12.50 0.11 -3.74
C VAL A 9 -12.72 0.26 -2.25
N PHE A 10 -13.95 0.02 -1.81
CA PHE A 10 -14.26 -0.03 -0.39
C PHE A 10 -13.88 -1.40 0.16
N HIS A 11 -12.88 -1.45 1.03
CA HIS A 11 -12.37 -2.67 1.62
C HIS A 11 -12.14 -2.48 3.12
N ASN A 12 -12.77 -3.31 3.94
CA ASN A 12 -12.72 -3.26 5.42
C ASN A 12 -13.07 -1.87 6.00
N GLY A 13 -14.08 -1.20 5.45
CA GLY A 13 -14.55 0.09 5.96
C GLY A 13 -13.76 1.29 5.43
N GLU A 14 -12.74 1.08 4.61
CA GLU A 14 -11.89 2.14 4.08
C GLU A 14 -11.80 2.08 2.55
N VAL A 15 -11.72 3.24 1.91
CA VAL A 15 -11.47 3.31 0.46
C VAL A 15 -9.97 3.14 0.22
N LYS A 16 -9.58 2.04 -0.42
CA LYS A 16 -8.18 1.70 -0.70
C LYS A 16 -8.01 1.23 -2.14
N THR A 17 -6.83 1.47 -2.70
CA THR A 17 -6.44 0.94 -4.01
C THR A 17 -5.58 -0.31 -3.90
N GLU A 18 -5.03 -0.59 -2.72
CA GLU A 18 -4.20 -1.77 -2.45
C GLU A 18 -4.71 -2.50 -1.21
N PHE A 19 -4.89 -3.81 -1.32
CA PHE A 19 -5.31 -4.67 -0.21
C PHE A 19 -4.83 -6.11 -0.40
N THR A 20 -4.88 -6.88 0.67
CA THR A 20 -4.50 -8.29 0.66
C THR A 20 -5.76 -9.15 0.55
N THR A 21 -5.78 -10.05 -0.41
CA THR A 21 -6.87 -11.00 -0.62
C THR A 21 -6.34 -12.41 -0.95
N ASN A 22 -7.22 -13.40 -1.09
CA ASN A 22 -6.85 -14.76 -1.47
C ASN A 22 -6.56 -14.87 -2.98
N GLU A 23 -5.91 -15.96 -3.40
CA GLU A 23 -5.49 -16.14 -4.80
C GLU A 23 -6.69 -16.26 -5.76
N GLN A 24 -7.72 -17.00 -5.37
CA GLN A 24 -8.93 -17.17 -6.17
C GLN A 24 -9.60 -15.83 -6.48
N HIS A 25 -9.79 -15.00 -5.46
CA HIS A 25 -10.41 -13.69 -5.57
C HIS A 25 -9.55 -12.72 -6.38
N ALA A 26 -8.23 -12.77 -6.24
CA ALA A 26 -7.32 -11.99 -7.08
C ALA A 26 -7.52 -12.31 -8.58
N ARG A 27 -7.61 -13.60 -8.94
CA ARG A 27 -7.87 -14.03 -10.33
C ARG A 27 -9.24 -13.58 -10.84
N GLU A 28 -10.26 -13.60 -9.99
CA GLU A 28 -11.59 -13.08 -10.35
C GLU A 28 -11.56 -11.57 -10.63
N LEU A 29 -10.87 -10.80 -9.79
CA LEU A 29 -10.71 -9.36 -9.98
C LEU A 29 -9.93 -9.02 -11.25
N GLU A 30 -8.91 -9.83 -11.57
CA GLU A 30 -8.13 -9.71 -12.81
C GLU A 30 -9.01 -10.01 -14.04
N THR A 31 -9.77 -11.10 -14.01
CA THR A 31 -10.69 -11.49 -15.09
C THR A 31 -11.74 -10.40 -15.34
N LYS A 32 -12.18 -9.72 -14.28
CA LYS A 32 -13.10 -8.57 -14.35
C LYS A 32 -12.41 -7.26 -14.76
N GLY A 33 -11.09 -7.25 -14.93
CA GLY A 33 -10.31 -6.05 -15.28
C GLY A 33 -10.26 -4.99 -14.19
N LEU A 34 -10.54 -5.35 -12.93
CA LEU A 34 -10.56 -4.43 -11.78
C LEU A 34 -9.17 -4.21 -11.18
N ILE A 35 -8.29 -5.19 -11.31
CA ILE A 35 -6.87 -5.11 -10.95
C ILE A 35 -6.00 -5.30 -12.19
N ASP A 36 -4.77 -4.81 -12.15
CA ASP A 36 -3.74 -5.23 -13.11
C ASP A 36 -3.19 -6.61 -12.73
N LYS A 37 -2.61 -7.32 -13.71
CA LYS A 37 -1.96 -8.63 -13.52
C LYS A 37 -1.18 -8.60 -12.21
N PRO A 38 -1.45 -9.50 -11.25
CA PRO A 38 -0.80 -9.43 -9.96
C PRO A 38 0.70 -9.59 -10.20
N SER A 39 1.42 -8.49 -10.07
CA SER A 39 2.86 -8.49 -10.25
C SER A 39 3.42 -9.27 -9.08
N THR A 40 3.84 -10.52 -9.32
CA THR A 40 4.68 -11.33 -8.43
C THR A 40 6.08 -10.74 -8.32
N LYS A 41 6.17 -9.41 -8.22
CA LYS A 41 7.39 -8.77 -7.75
C LYS A 41 7.42 -9.00 -6.25
N PRO A 42 8.45 -9.67 -5.69
CA PRO A 42 8.65 -9.65 -4.25
C PRO A 42 8.60 -8.18 -3.85
N SER A 43 7.78 -7.88 -2.85
CA SER A 43 7.62 -6.52 -2.35
C SER A 43 8.94 -6.13 -1.67
N GLU A 44 9.95 -5.75 -2.44
CA GLU A 44 11.02 -4.90 -1.94
C GLU A 44 10.39 -3.58 -1.54
N GLU A 45 10.48 -3.31 -0.24
CA GLU A 45 10.61 -1.98 0.33
C GLU A 45 9.42 -1.02 0.17
N LEU A 46 8.55 -1.05 1.18
CA LEU A 46 8.06 0.18 1.76
C LEU A 46 8.40 0.13 3.25
N VAL A 47 9.69 0.30 3.55
CA VAL A 47 10.11 0.88 4.82
C VAL A 47 9.48 2.27 4.82
N LEU A 48 8.43 2.48 5.61
CA LEU A 48 8.00 3.83 5.93
C LEU A 48 9.19 4.48 6.64
N GLU A 49 9.94 5.28 5.90
CA GLU A 49 10.90 6.22 6.46
C GLU A 49 10.09 7.21 7.30
N GLU A 50 10.03 6.92 8.60
CA GLU A 50 9.48 7.81 9.60
C GLU A 50 10.29 9.10 9.52
N LYS A 51 9.69 10.14 8.94
CA LYS A 51 10.30 11.47 8.81
C LYS A 51 10.90 11.86 10.17
N PRO A 52 12.20 12.20 10.26
CA PRO A 52 12.69 12.82 11.47
C PRO A 52 12.00 14.18 11.58
N VAL A 53 11.09 14.32 12.56
CA VAL A 53 10.64 15.63 13.04
C VAL A 53 11.90 16.34 13.54
N SER A 54 12.45 17.17 12.66
CA SER A 54 13.46 18.16 12.96
C SER A 54 12.83 19.16 13.91
N LYS A 55 13.01 18.95 15.22
CA LYS A 55 12.84 20.03 16.19
C LYS A 55 14.12 20.89 16.18
N PRO A 56 13.97 22.22 16.16
CA PRO A 56 15.07 23.14 15.91
C PRO A 56 16.01 23.25 17.12
N LYS A 57 17.29 23.50 16.76
CA LYS A 57 18.39 24.06 17.53
C LYS A 57 17.97 24.90 18.75
N ALA A 58 18.24 24.39 19.95
CA ALA A 58 18.37 25.23 21.15
C ALA A 58 19.87 25.39 21.48
N ARG A 59 20.34 26.62 21.32
CA ARG A 59 21.65 27.12 21.72
C ARG A 59 21.49 27.79 23.08
N ASN A 60 22.15 27.27 24.12
CA ASN A 60 22.63 27.94 25.35
C ASN A 60 23.00 26.82 26.34
N GLY A 61 24.17 26.76 26.99
CA GLY A 61 25.01 27.85 27.48
C GLY A 61 24.66 28.11 28.94
N GLY A 62 25.48 27.62 29.87
CA GLY A 62 25.33 27.78 31.32
C GLY A 62 26.07 26.70 32.09
#